data_AF-A0A7K3Y8R2-F1
#
_entry.id   AF-A0A7K3Y8R2-F1
#
_cell.length_a   1.000
_cell.length_b   1.000
_cell.length_c   1.000
_cell.angle_alpha   90.00
_cell.angle_beta   90.00
_cell.angle_gamma   90.00
#
_symmetry.space_group_name_H-M   'P 1'
#
loop_
_entity.id
_entity.type
_entity.pdbx_description
1 polymer ?
#
loop_
_entity_poly.entity_id
_entity_poly.type
_entity_poly.pdbx_seq_one_letter_code
_entity_poly.pdbx_strand_id
1 'polypeptide(L)'
;GGVDDGKSVIIKREGDLDSTLETLCNAGVEYAILEGFKSRPFPRIVIGDLESENVVLRNPSVDDVIAALPEFEDYYTIEGLVRELKREYGVSHAGAILTFNGVVREWTGTERTDHMEFDETVDALTESLRREIESVPGIIGARFHHRKGRLYAGEDLTYLAILAKHRQEAFAAAIRAIDRLKRELHDIEE
;
A
#
# COMPACT_ATOMS: atom_id res chain seq x y z
N GLY A 1 33.92 5.13 1.77
CA GLY A 1 33.83 5.15 0.30
C GLY A 1 32.57 4.43 -0.08
N GLY A 2 31.61 5.10 -0.72
CA GLY A 2 30.21 4.64 -0.71
C GLY A 2 29.58 4.34 -2.07
N VAL A 3 30.28 4.58 -3.18
CA VAL A 3 29.72 4.40 -4.52
C VAL A 3 30.68 3.51 -5.30
N ASP A 4 30.22 2.30 -5.60
CA ASP A 4 30.82 1.34 -6.53
C ASP A 4 29.87 1.13 -7.71
N ASP A 5 30.28 0.35 -8.72
CA ASP A 5 29.52 0.16 -9.97
C ASP A 5 28.13 -0.47 -9.77
N GLY A 6 27.83 -0.98 -8.57
CA GLY A 6 26.53 -1.55 -8.20
C GLY A 6 25.63 -0.62 -7.38
N LYS A 7 26.08 0.60 -7.05
CA LYS A 7 25.35 1.53 -6.18
C LYS A 7 25.06 2.85 -6.88
N SER A 8 23.78 3.18 -6.95
CA SER A 8 23.31 4.48 -7.40
C SER A 8 22.91 5.34 -6.20
N VAL A 9 23.30 6.62 -6.22
CA VAL A 9 22.89 7.59 -5.20
C VAL A 9 22.02 8.67 -5.86
N ILE A 10 20.83 8.89 -5.31
CA ILE A 10 19.93 9.97 -5.72
C ILE A 10 19.83 10.96 -4.56
N ILE A 11 20.05 12.24 -4.83
CA ILE A 11 19.91 13.32 -3.84
C ILE A 11 18.80 14.26 -4.31
N LYS A 12 17.77 14.43 -3.48
CA LYS A 12 16.63 15.33 -3.74
C LYS A 12 16.71 16.51 -2.73
N ARG A 13 16.80 17.75 -3.23
CA ARG A 13 16.88 18.96 -2.39
C ARG A 13 15.52 19.56 -2.03
N GLU A 14 14.48 19.21 -2.78
CA GLU A 14 13.12 19.73 -2.63
C GLU A 14 12.14 18.55 -2.66
N GLY A 15 11.37 18.38 -1.58
CA GLY A 15 10.42 17.29 -1.42
C GLY A 15 10.25 16.92 0.05
N ASP A 16 9.04 16.54 0.43
CA ASP A 16 8.78 15.89 1.71
C ASP A 16 9.08 14.37 1.61
N LEU A 17 8.97 13.71 2.76
CA LEU A 17 9.15 12.26 2.86
C LEU A 17 8.19 11.50 1.94
N ASP A 18 6.93 11.92 1.89
CA ASP A 18 5.87 11.22 1.16
C ASP A 18 6.14 11.21 -0.35
N SER A 19 6.49 12.37 -0.93
CA SER A 19 6.89 12.47 -2.34
C SER A 19 8.14 11.65 -2.68
N THR A 20 9.00 11.40 -1.69
CA THR A 20 10.22 10.59 -1.87
C THR A 20 9.87 9.11 -1.83
N LEU A 21 9.05 8.68 -0.87
CA LEU A 21 8.52 7.32 -0.80
C LEU A 21 7.72 6.97 -2.06
N GLU A 22 6.88 7.88 -2.55
CA GLU A 22 6.16 7.72 -3.82
C GLU A 22 7.12 7.47 -4.98
N THR A 23 8.18 8.28 -5.11
CA THR A 23 9.19 8.12 -6.16
C THR A 23 9.86 6.75 -6.09
N LEU A 24 10.24 6.30 -4.88
CA LEU A 24 10.90 5.00 -4.68
C LEU A 24 9.94 3.84 -4.99
N CYS A 25 8.69 3.91 -4.52
CA CYS A 25 7.66 2.92 -4.78
C CYS A 25 7.38 2.78 -6.29
N ASN A 26 7.22 3.91 -7.01
CA ASN A 26 6.98 3.90 -8.45
C ASN A 26 8.19 3.38 -9.25
N ALA A 27 9.41 3.57 -8.72
CA ALA A 27 10.63 2.99 -9.28
C ALA A 27 10.72 1.46 -9.03
N GLY A 28 9.88 0.90 -8.17
CA GLY A 28 9.84 -0.51 -7.81
C GLY A 28 10.90 -0.90 -6.77
N VAL A 29 11.27 0.03 -5.89
CA VAL A 29 12.10 -0.28 -4.72
C VAL A 29 11.28 -1.11 -3.74
N GLU A 30 11.80 -2.28 -3.38
CA GLU A 30 11.10 -3.23 -2.48
C GLU A 30 11.21 -2.82 -1.01
N TYR A 31 12.33 -2.23 -0.60
CA TYR A 31 12.59 -1.81 0.77
C TYR A 31 13.22 -0.42 0.81
N ALA A 32 12.68 0.45 1.67
CA ALA A 32 13.24 1.76 1.96
C ALA A 32 13.64 1.83 3.44
N ILE A 33 14.90 2.16 3.70
CA ILE A 33 15.38 2.44 5.06
C ILE A 33 15.22 3.93 5.33
N LEU A 34 14.42 4.26 6.34
CA LEU A 34 14.19 5.64 6.75
C LEU A 34 15.07 5.98 7.95
N GLU A 35 16.07 6.82 7.72
CA GLU A 35 16.87 7.44 8.78
C GLU A 35 16.37 8.87 9.01
N GLY A 36 15.89 9.18 10.22
CA GLY A 36 15.36 10.51 10.57
C GLY A 36 13.86 10.49 10.83
N PHE A 37 13.17 11.60 10.51
CA PHE A 37 11.70 11.76 10.62
C PHE A 37 11.08 11.27 11.95
N LYS A 38 11.80 11.44 13.07
CA LYS A 38 11.50 10.85 14.38
C LYS A 38 10.14 11.24 14.97
N SER A 39 9.55 12.32 14.47
CA SER A 39 8.21 12.80 14.85
C SER A 39 7.08 11.99 14.23
N ARG A 40 7.33 11.19 13.19
CA ARG A 40 6.34 10.26 12.64
C ARG A 40 6.29 9.00 13.51
N PRO A 41 5.11 8.42 13.75
CA PRO A 41 4.93 7.27 14.64
C PRO A 41 5.30 5.94 13.97
N PHE A 42 6.24 5.92 13.01
CA PHE A 42 6.61 4.68 12.33
C PHE A 42 7.21 3.65 13.30
N PRO A 43 6.92 2.34 13.09
CA PRO A 43 7.67 1.25 13.69
C PRO A 43 9.17 1.42 13.39
N ARG A 44 10.03 1.27 14.39
CA ARG A 44 11.46 1.57 14.25
C ARG A 44 12.38 0.56 14.89
N ILE A 45 13.59 0.52 14.33
CA ILE A 45 14.74 -0.17 14.91
C ILE A 45 15.57 0.86 15.68
N VAL A 46 15.93 0.53 16.91
CA VAL A 46 16.82 1.37 17.73
C VAL A 46 18.18 0.72 17.88
N ILE A 47 19.23 1.46 17.52
CA ILE A 47 20.61 1.10 17.84
C ILE A 47 21.07 1.94 19.03
N GLY A 48 21.57 1.29 20.07
CA GLY A 48 21.93 1.86 21.36
C GLY A 48 20.78 1.85 22.39
N ASP A 49 20.79 2.86 23.25
CA ASP A 49 19.97 2.98 24.45
C ASP A 49 18.97 4.16 24.40
N LEU A 50 18.83 4.83 23.25
CA LEU A 50 17.89 5.92 23.08
C LEU A 50 16.45 5.46 23.43
N GLU A 51 15.80 6.19 24.33
CA GLU A 51 14.38 6.01 24.61
C GLU A 51 13.57 6.43 23.37
N SER A 52 12.66 5.56 22.94
CA SER A 52 11.90 5.76 21.72
C SER A 52 10.59 4.98 21.82
N GLU A 53 9.56 5.51 21.19
CA GLU A 53 8.26 4.85 21.03
C GLU A 53 8.26 3.97 19.76
N ASN A 54 7.31 3.05 19.68
CA ASN A 54 7.09 2.15 18.53
C ASN A 54 8.35 1.37 18.12
N VAL A 55 9.10 0.89 19.10
CA VAL A 55 10.33 0.11 18.86
C VAL A 55 9.97 -1.34 18.57
N VAL A 56 10.25 -1.80 17.36
CA VAL A 56 10.08 -3.19 16.94
C VAL A 56 11.28 -4.01 17.41
N LEU A 57 12.49 -3.52 17.14
CA LEU A 57 13.74 -4.18 17.49
C LEU A 57 14.72 -3.21 18.15
N ARG A 58 15.51 -3.71 19.11
CA ARG A 58 16.61 -2.97 19.73
C ARG A 58 17.92 -3.73 19.59
N ASN A 59 18.92 -3.07 19.03
CA ASN A 59 20.23 -3.64 18.68
C ASN A 59 20.14 -4.97 17.92
N PRO A 60 19.30 -5.09 16.87
CA PRO A 60 19.17 -6.35 16.13
C PRO A 60 20.41 -6.66 15.27
N SER A 61 20.60 -7.93 14.96
CA SER A 61 21.43 -8.36 13.82
C SER A 61 20.68 -8.12 12.50
N VAL A 62 21.39 -8.27 11.36
CA VAL A 62 20.76 -8.14 10.03
C VAL A 62 19.67 -9.20 9.84
N ASP A 63 19.91 -10.43 10.30
CA ASP A 63 18.95 -11.53 10.15
C ASP A 63 17.67 -11.27 10.96
N ASP A 64 17.79 -10.67 12.14
CA ASP A 64 16.64 -10.25 12.95
C ASP A 64 15.81 -9.19 12.22
N VAL A 65 16.48 -8.23 11.55
CA VAL A 65 15.78 -7.21 10.75
C VAL A 65 15.03 -7.83 9.59
N ILE A 66 15.66 -8.77 8.86
CA ILE A 66 15.02 -9.47 7.74
C ILE A 66 13.79 -10.25 8.22
N ALA A 67 13.89 -10.93 9.37
CA ALA A 67 12.79 -11.69 9.94
C ALA A 67 11.62 -10.80 10.38
N ALA A 68 11.89 -9.58 10.83
CA ALA A 68 10.89 -8.63 11.29
C ALA A 68 10.34 -7.70 10.20
N LEU A 69 10.74 -7.84 8.93
CA LEU A 69 10.23 -7.00 7.83
C LEU A 69 8.69 -6.89 7.79
N PRO A 70 7.90 -7.96 8.04
CA PRO A 70 6.44 -7.88 8.07
C PRO A 70 5.86 -7.01 9.21
N GLU A 71 6.66 -6.64 10.21
CA GLU A 71 6.23 -5.79 11.34
C GLU A 71 6.35 -4.28 11.02
N PHE A 72 6.92 -3.93 9.86
CA PHE A 72 7.03 -2.55 9.40
C PHE A 72 5.89 -2.17 8.45
N GLU A 73 5.65 -0.87 8.31
CA GLU A 73 4.60 -0.36 7.42
C GLU A 73 4.98 -0.52 5.95
N ASP A 74 4.05 -1.07 5.17
CA ASP A 74 4.13 -1.05 3.71
C ASP A 74 3.72 0.32 3.15
N TYR A 75 4.30 0.67 2.00
CA TYR A 75 3.96 1.87 1.25
C TYR A 75 3.57 1.52 -0.18
N TYR A 76 2.32 1.85 -0.54
CA TYR A 76 1.73 1.50 -1.83
C TYR A 76 1.34 2.74 -2.61
N THR A 77 1.53 2.67 -3.92
CA THR A 77 1.00 3.63 -4.89
C THR A 77 0.32 2.88 -6.02
N ILE A 78 -0.62 3.52 -6.74
CA ILE A 78 -1.25 2.89 -7.91
C ILE A 78 -0.21 2.48 -8.95
N GLU A 79 0.77 3.35 -9.23
CA GLU A 79 1.82 3.04 -10.21
C GLU A 79 2.70 1.87 -9.74
N GLY A 80 3.05 1.82 -8.45
CA GLY A 80 3.77 0.70 -7.84
C GLY A 80 3.03 -0.62 -8.04
N LEU A 81 1.73 -0.68 -7.71
CA LEU A 81 0.92 -1.88 -7.90
C LEU A 81 0.84 -2.32 -9.36
N VAL A 82 0.67 -1.36 -10.29
CA VAL A 82 0.66 -1.65 -11.73
C VAL A 82 2.02 -2.22 -12.17
N ARG A 83 3.12 -1.65 -11.68
CA ARG A 83 4.48 -2.11 -11.99
C ARG A 83 4.70 -3.53 -11.48
N GLU A 84 4.30 -3.82 -10.25
CA GLU A 84 4.39 -5.15 -9.66
C GLU A 84 3.64 -6.19 -10.50
N LEU A 85 2.38 -5.92 -10.86
CA LEU A 85 1.58 -6.82 -11.69
C LEU A 85 2.25 -7.10 -13.03
N LYS A 86 2.78 -6.07 -13.70
CA LYS A 86 3.49 -6.23 -14.97
C LYS A 86 4.77 -7.06 -14.81
N ARG A 87 5.48 -6.88 -13.70
CA ARG A 87 6.72 -7.61 -13.39
C ARG A 87 6.45 -9.09 -13.12
N GLU A 88 5.43 -9.38 -12.31
CA GLU A 88 5.11 -10.75 -11.87
C GLU A 88 4.49 -11.58 -12.99
N TYR A 89 3.48 -11.06 -13.68
CA TYR A 89 2.69 -11.84 -14.65
C TYR A 89 3.10 -11.61 -16.11
N GLY A 90 3.88 -10.56 -16.39
CA GLY A 90 4.07 -10.07 -17.74
C GLY A 90 2.78 -9.48 -18.33
N VAL A 91 2.88 -8.95 -19.56
CA VAL A 91 1.74 -8.29 -20.24
C VAL A 91 1.38 -8.90 -21.59
N SER A 92 1.99 -10.02 -21.96
CA SER A 92 1.84 -10.63 -23.29
C SER A 92 0.41 -11.04 -23.63
N HIS A 93 -0.40 -11.36 -22.62
CA HIS A 93 -1.80 -11.78 -22.77
C HIS A 93 -2.78 -10.80 -22.10
N ALA A 94 -2.30 -9.64 -21.63
CA ALA A 94 -3.13 -8.66 -20.96
C ALA A 94 -3.72 -7.67 -21.98
N GLY A 95 -5.04 -7.52 -21.96
CA GLY A 95 -5.75 -6.51 -22.76
C GLY A 95 -6.13 -5.27 -21.96
N ALA A 96 -6.05 -5.31 -20.63
CA ALA A 96 -6.34 -4.16 -19.78
C ALA A 96 -5.64 -4.27 -18.41
N ILE A 97 -5.33 -3.11 -17.83
CA ILE A 97 -5.11 -2.94 -16.40
C ILE A 97 -6.14 -1.93 -15.92
N LEU A 98 -6.96 -2.35 -14.95
CA LEU A 98 -7.89 -1.47 -14.27
C LEU A 98 -7.29 -1.06 -12.94
N THR A 99 -7.29 0.24 -12.64
CA THR A 99 -6.90 0.76 -11.33
C THR A 99 -8.08 1.46 -10.68
N PHE A 100 -8.19 1.36 -9.36
CA PHE A 100 -9.13 2.10 -8.55
C PHE A 100 -8.41 2.67 -7.33
N ASN A 101 -8.68 3.94 -7.04
CA ASN A 101 -8.21 4.63 -5.85
C ASN A 101 -9.43 5.15 -5.08
N GLY A 102 -9.58 4.72 -3.84
CA GLY A 102 -10.58 5.23 -2.91
C GLY A 102 -9.97 6.38 -2.09
N VAL A 103 -10.72 7.45 -1.88
CA VAL A 103 -10.30 8.65 -1.14
C VAL A 103 -11.28 8.91 -0.01
N VAL A 104 -10.79 9.30 1.17
CA VAL A 104 -11.62 9.74 2.29
C VAL A 104 -12.33 11.03 1.89
N ARG A 105 -13.65 10.97 1.73
CA ARG A 105 -14.46 12.14 1.37
C ARG A 105 -14.63 13.03 2.61
N GLU A 106 -14.35 14.32 2.47
CA GLU A 106 -14.64 15.29 3.54
C GLU A 106 -16.16 15.45 3.76
N TRP A 107 -16.95 15.34 2.70
CA TRP A 107 -18.39 15.60 2.73
C TRP A 107 -19.18 14.43 2.16
N THR A 108 -20.18 13.98 2.91
CA THR A 108 -21.20 13.03 2.46
C THR A 108 -22.58 13.61 2.74
N GLY A 109 -23.25 14.13 1.70
CA GLY A 109 -24.49 14.88 1.88
C GLY A 109 -24.22 16.16 2.69
N THR A 110 -24.82 16.25 3.88
CA THR A 110 -24.60 17.35 4.84
C THR A 110 -23.60 17.01 5.94
N GLU A 111 -23.16 15.76 6.01
CA GLU A 111 -22.25 15.28 7.05
C GLU A 111 -20.80 15.53 6.67
N ARG A 112 -20.01 15.97 7.65
CA ARG A 112 -18.58 16.23 7.50
C ARG A 112 -17.78 15.15 8.20
N THR A 113 -16.82 14.57 7.50
CA THR A 113 -15.89 13.56 8.02
C THR A 113 -14.51 14.19 8.12
N ASP A 114 -13.98 14.34 9.34
CA ASP A 114 -12.62 14.83 9.54
C ASP A 114 -11.58 13.71 9.34
N HIS A 115 -11.91 12.49 9.77
CA HIS A 115 -11.08 11.30 9.64
C HIS A 115 -11.90 10.01 9.69
N MET A 116 -11.31 8.92 9.20
CA MET A 116 -11.75 7.54 9.37
C MET A 116 -10.63 6.75 10.06
N GLU A 117 -10.97 5.68 10.78
CA GLU A 117 -10.00 4.80 11.44
C GLU A 117 -10.30 3.35 11.11
N PHE A 118 -9.28 2.61 10.70
CA PHE A 118 -9.37 1.22 10.30
C PHE A 118 -8.32 0.38 11.02
N ASP A 119 -8.70 -0.79 11.53
CA ASP A 119 -7.79 -1.69 12.25
C ASP A 119 -7.22 -2.79 11.34
N GLU A 120 -6.50 -3.74 11.93
CA GLU A 120 -5.85 -4.85 11.22
C GLU A 120 -6.82 -5.86 10.58
N THR A 121 -8.11 -5.84 10.93
CA THR A 121 -9.11 -6.75 10.34
C THR A 121 -9.26 -6.52 8.83
N VAL A 122 -8.91 -5.32 8.37
CA VAL A 122 -8.90 -4.95 6.95
C VAL A 122 -7.93 -5.80 6.12
N ASP A 123 -6.83 -6.28 6.69
CA ASP A 123 -5.85 -7.08 5.93
C ASP A 123 -6.45 -8.42 5.50
N ALA A 124 -7.15 -9.09 6.42
CA ALA A 124 -7.83 -10.35 6.13
C ALA A 124 -8.95 -10.18 5.09
N LEU A 125 -9.68 -9.07 5.17
CA LEU A 125 -10.73 -8.72 4.21
C LEU A 125 -10.15 -8.45 2.82
N THR A 126 -9.13 -7.59 2.72
CA THR A 126 -8.50 -7.25 1.43
C THR A 126 -7.87 -8.47 0.75
N GLU A 127 -7.24 -9.36 1.52
CA GLU A 127 -6.71 -10.62 1.00
C GLU A 127 -7.83 -11.55 0.50
N SER A 128 -8.96 -11.64 1.22
CA SER A 128 -10.15 -12.39 0.77
C SER A 128 -10.69 -11.83 -0.56
N LEU A 129 -10.85 -10.50 -0.65
CA LEU A 129 -11.34 -9.82 -1.84
C LEU A 129 -10.39 -10.00 -3.04
N ARG A 130 -9.08 -9.93 -2.81
CA ARG A 130 -8.07 -10.17 -3.84
C ARG A 130 -8.19 -11.58 -4.42
N ARG A 131 -8.33 -12.61 -3.58
CA ARG A 131 -8.53 -14.00 -4.02
C ARG A 131 -9.81 -14.16 -4.82
N GLU A 132 -10.89 -13.50 -4.43
CA GLU A 132 -12.14 -13.51 -5.19
C GLU A 132 -11.97 -12.90 -6.59
N ILE A 133 -11.29 -11.75 -6.69
CA ILE A 133 -10.98 -11.12 -7.98
C ILE A 133 -10.18 -12.07 -8.87
N GLU A 134 -9.13 -12.69 -8.32
CA GLU A 134 -8.26 -13.61 -9.07
C GLU A 134 -8.97 -14.90 -9.50
N SER A 135 -10.06 -15.27 -8.82
CA SER A 135 -10.88 -16.43 -9.20
C SER A 135 -11.76 -16.17 -10.44
N VAL A 136 -11.93 -14.91 -10.86
CA VAL A 136 -12.75 -14.54 -12.03
C VAL A 136 -12.04 -14.95 -13.33
N PRO A 137 -12.68 -15.77 -14.19
CA PRO A 137 -12.09 -16.16 -15.46
C PRO A 137 -11.70 -14.94 -16.30
N GLY A 138 -10.45 -14.90 -16.77
CA GLY A 138 -9.92 -13.79 -17.56
C GLY A 138 -9.11 -12.76 -16.77
N ILE A 139 -9.16 -12.80 -15.43
CA ILE A 139 -8.20 -12.08 -14.59
C ILE A 139 -6.86 -12.82 -14.61
N ILE A 140 -5.78 -12.06 -14.71
CA ILE A 140 -4.39 -12.55 -14.73
C ILE A 140 -3.77 -12.41 -13.34
N GLY A 141 -4.05 -11.30 -12.66
CA GLY A 141 -3.60 -11.05 -11.29
C GLY A 141 -4.20 -9.77 -10.72
N ALA A 142 -4.18 -9.64 -9.39
CA ALA A 142 -4.68 -8.45 -8.71
C ALA A 142 -3.80 -8.01 -7.54
N ARG A 143 -3.93 -6.73 -7.19
CA ARG A 143 -3.43 -6.12 -5.96
C ARG A 143 -4.57 -5.37 -5.31
N PHE A 144 -4.77 -5.58 -4.02
CA PHE A 144 -5.83 -4.92 -3.25
C PHE A 144 -5.25 -4.55 -1.89
N HIS A 145 -5.13 -3.26 -1.64
CA HIS A 145 -4.64 -2.72 -0.38
C HIS A 145 -5.63 -1.68 0.13
N HIS A 146 -5.83 -1.64 1.44
CA HIS A 146 -6.64 -0.64 2.09
C HIS A 146 -5.84 -0.16 3.31
N ARG A 147 -5.66 1.17 3.41
CA ARG A 147 -4.83 1.74 4.46
C ARG A 147 -5.49 1.54 5.82
N LYS A 148 -4.65 1.24 6.80
CA LYS A 148 -5.03 1.11 8.21
C LYS A 148 -4.63 2.35 9.00
N GLY A 149 -5.13 2.44 10.22
CA GLY A 149 -4.91 3.56 11.12
C GLY A 149 -5.84 4.73 10.80
N ARG A 150 -5.47 5.91 11.30
CA ARG A 150 -6.24 7.14 11.19
C ARG A 150 -5.93 7.86 9.88
N LEU A 151 -6.97 8.08 9.07
CA LEU A 151 -6.88 8.69 7.74
C LEU A 151 -7.79 9.92 7.68
N TYR A 152 -7.22 11.07 7.34
CA TYR A 152 -7.90 12.35 7.27
C TYR A 152 -8.60 12.54 5.92
N ALA A 153 -9.56 13.47 5.90
CA ALA A 153 -10.22 13.89 4.68
C ALA A 153 -9.22 14.25 3.56
N GLY A 154 -9.48 13.74 2.35
CA GLY A 154 -8.62 13.93 1.19
C GLY A 154 -7.48 12.92 1.07
N GLU A 155 -7.23 12.09 2.08
CA GLU A 155 -6.23 11.01 1.97
C GLU A 155 -6.75 9.85 1.13
N ASP A 156 -5.85 9.27 0.35
CA ASP A 156 -6.05 7.97 -0.29
C ASP A 156 -6.25 6.89 0.78
N LEU A 157 -7.15 5.97 0.50
CA LEU A 157 -7.68 4.96 1.41
C LEU A 157 -7.56 3.55 0.84
N THR A 158 -7.94 3.34 -0.43
CA THR A 158 -7.97 2.01 -1.06
C THR A 158 -7.22 2.04 -2.37
N TYR A 159 -6.31 1.09 -2.58
CA TYR A 159 -5.59 0.90 -3.83
C TYR A 159 -5.94 -0.47 -4.41
N LEU A 160 -6.44 -0.46 -5.64
CA LEU A 160 -6.76 -1.68 -6.38
C LEU A 160 -6.14 -1.60 -7.78
N ALA A 161 -5.46 -2.65 -8.19
CA ALA A 161 -5.02 -2.85 -9.55
C ALA A 161 -5.38 -4.27 -10.01
N ILE A 162 -5.95 -4.41 -11.21
CA ILE A 162 -6.36 -5.68 -11.79
C ILE A 162 -5.81 -5.79 -13.21
N LEU A 163 -4.99 -6.80 -13.45
CA LEU A 163 -4.49 -7.16 -14.77
C LEU A 163 -5.41 -8.21 -15.38
N ALA A 164 -5.93 -7.98 -16.58
CA ALA A 164 -6.92 -8.86 -17.20
C ALA A 164 -6.73 -9.04 -18.71
N LYS A 165 -7.23 -10.16 -19.24
CA LYS A 165 -7.28 -10.45 -20.68
C LYS A 165 -8.20 -9.49 -21.41
N HIS A 166 -9.37 -9.17 -20.84
CA HIS A 166 -10.27 -8.13 -21.36
C HIS A 166 -10.75 -7.23 -20.22
N ARG A 167 -11.20 -6.02 -20.58
CA ARG A 167 -11.59 -4.99 -19.60
C ARG A 167 -12.88 -5.34 -18.87
N GLN A 168 -13.78 -6.09 -19.51
CA GLN A 168 -15.11 -6.38 -18.99
C GLN A 168 -15.05 -7.15 -17.67
N GLU A 169 -14.19 -8.16 -17.59
CA GLU A 169 -13.99 -8.97 -16.40
C GLU A 169 -13.33 -8.15 -15.30
N ALA A 170 -12.38 -7.27 -15.63
CA ALA A 170 -11.74 -6.37 -14.67
C ALA A 170 -12.75 -5.41 -14.03
N PHE A 171 -13.61 -4.77 -14.83
CA PHE A 171 -14.67 -3.90 -14.31
C PHE A 171 -15.64 -4.67 -13.41
N ALA A 172 -16.13 -5.83 -13.86
CA ALA A 172 -17.08 -6.62 -13.09
C ALA A 172 -16.50 -7.11 -11.76
N ALA A 173 -15.23 -7.56 -11.76
CA ALA A 173 -14.53 -7.98 -10.55
C ALA A 173 -14.30 -6.82 -9.59
N ALA A 174 -13.85 -5.66 -10.09
CA ALA A 174 -13.62 -4.48 -9.26
C ALA A 174 -14.89 -3.97 -8.59
N ILE A 175 -16.00 -3.82 -9.35
CA ILE A 175 -17.28 -3.37 -8.78
C ILE A 175 -17.72 -4.29 -7.65
N ARG A 176 -17.73 -5.61 -7.90
CA ARG A 176 -18.12 -6.60 -6.89
C ARG A 176 -17.26 -6.51 -5.63
N ALA A 177 -15.93 -6.39 -5.80
CA ALA A 177 -15.01 -6.35 -4.68
C ALA A 177 -15.15 -5.05 -3.87
N ILE A 178 -15.27 -3.90 -4.52
CA ILE A 178 -15.48 -2.60 -3.84
C ILE A 178 -16.84 -2.57 -3.13
N ASP A 179 -17.90 -3.11 -3.74
CA ASP A 179 -19.22 -3.16 -3.10
C ASP A 179 -19.24 -4.10 -1.88
N ARG A 180 -18.48 -5.20 -1.92
CA ARG A 180 -18.30 -6.09 -0.76
C ARG A 180 -17.45 -5.42 0.33
N LEU A 181 -16.34 -4.79 -0.03
CA LEU A 181 -15.51 -4.01 0.90
C LEU A 181 -16.36 -2.98 1.65
N LYS A 182 -17.14 -2.18 0.92
CA LYS A 182 -18.00 -1.15 1.52
C LYS A 182 -19.03 -1.74 2.47
N ARG A 183 -19.69 -2.85 2.11
CA ARG A 183 -20.63 -3.52 3.01
C ARG A 183 -19.92 -4.00 4.27
N GLU A 184 -18.81 -4.71 4.16
CA GLU A 184 -18.13 -5.25 5.35
C GLU A 184 -17.47 -4.18 6.22
N LEU A 185 -17.11 -3.01 5.68
CA LEU A 185 -16.56 -1.90 6.45
C LEU A 185 -17.60 -0.89 6.94
N HIS A 186 -18.74 -0.75 6.26
CA HIS A 186 -19.77 0.23 6.59
C HIS A 186 -21.09 -0.38 7.09
N ASP A 187 -21.25 -1.71 7.16
CA ASP A 187 -22.44 -2.36 7.79
C ASP A 187 -22.40 -2.29 9.34
N ILE A 188 -21.93 -1.16 9.88
CA ILE A 188 -22.37 -0.64 11.18
C ILE A 188 -23.32 0.53 10.86
N GLU A 189 -24.62 0.22 10.79
CA GLU A 189 -25.78 1.11 10.62
C GLU A 189 -26.26 1.42 9.18
N GLU A 190 -27.24 0.63 8.70
CA GLU A 190 -28.46 1.15 8.06
C GLU A 190 -29.66 0.95 9.01
#